data_AF-A0A956KLE0-F1
#
_entry.id   AF-A0A956KLE0-F1
#
_cell.length_a   1.000
_cell.length_b   1.000
_cell.length_c   1.000
_cell.angle_alpha   90.00
_cell.angle_beta   90.00
_cell.angle_gamma   90.00
#
_symmetry.space_group_name_H-M   'P 1'
#
loop_
_entity.id
_entity.type
_entity.pdbx_description
1 polymer ?
#
loop_
_entity_poly.entity_id
_entity_poly.type
_entity_poly.pdbx_seq_one_letter_code
_entity_poly.pdbx_strand_id
1 'polypeptide(L)'
;TDTDSTDTGGTTASCSNDTPSAHVAAVVDATDTFLEALTSAQQDEARYDLTLDNAIVWSNLPVGAVPRNGVAMEDMSAGALAAALDLAAVAAGDQGGTLLIELRAADEYLSSVGMGGMGGGYGEGLYYVAIHGEPSTSDPWMLQIGGHHLAYNFMFNSPCTSATPQFDGAEPMDWTDDDNVDHSPLEGQRGAAIALLAAVSGYDGAALDGSFGDLVNGPSGMGMGGGDIKYPDNLQYPTGTEGRGVPVSSLSTAEQALVKTAIEAWVRDTADPVSSVLLDSYESDAALAETYVGYSGAADLSTSGSYFRIDGPRVWIEAVVQNGVILQPVHFHTLWRDKVADYGAEFEG
;
A
#
# COMPACT_ATOMS: atom_id res chain seq x y z
N THR A 1 -39.75 10.05 -34.85
CA THR A 1 -39.20 9.92 -33.48
C THR A 1 -38.05 8.95 -33.58
N ASP A 2 -36.90 9.48 -34.00
CA ASP A 2 -35.65 8.74 -33.96
C ASP A 2 -35.14 8.79 -32.53
N THR A 3 -35.10 7.64 -31.88
CA THR A 3 -34.34 7.44 -30.64
C THR A 3 -33.00 6.82 -31.05
N ASP A 4 -32.03 7.70 -31.26
CA ASP A 4 -30.62 7.34 -31.34
C ASP A 4 -30.18 6.92 -29.93
N SER A 5 -30.04 5.62 -29.73
CA SER A 5 -29.46 5.04 -28.52
C SER A 5 -27.97 4.96 -28.74
N THR A 6 -27.25 6.02 -28.37
CA THR A 6 -25.79 5.97 -28.25
C THR A 6 -25.44 5.11 -27.04
N ASP A 7 -25.14 3.85 -27.33
CA ASP A 7 -24.42 2.92 -26.47
C ASP A 7 -23.02 3.51 -26.21
N THR A 8 -22.85 4.19 -25.08
CA THR A 8 -21.53 4.54 -24.56
C THR A 8 -20.98 3.30 -23.86
N GLY A 9 -20.45 2.37 -24.65
CA GLY A 9 -19.68 1.24 -24.17
C GLY A 9 -18.39 1.71 -23.52
N GLY A 10 -18.48 2.12 -22.25
CA GLY A 10 -17.33 2.16 -21.36
C GLY A 10 -17.01 0.72 -20.98
N THR A 11 -15.83 0.24 -21.35
CA THR A 11 -15.28 -1.01 -20.85
C THR A 11 -15.16 -0.87 -19.34
N THR A 12 -16.09 -1.44 -18.57
CA THR A 12 -15.94 -1.53 -17.12
C THR A 12 -14.70 -2.36 -16.84
N ALA A 13 -13.71 -1.79 -16.16
CA ALA A 13 -12.53 -2.53 -15.75
C ALA A 13 -12.97 -3.76 -14.94
N SER A 14 -12.59 -4.95 -15.40
CA SER A 14 -12.92 -6.23 -14.77
C SER A 14 -11.67 -6.86 -14.14
N CYS A 15 -11.87 -7.80 -13.24
CA CYS A 15 -10.80 -8.58 -12.64
C CYS A 15 -11.15 -10.08 -12.58
N SER A 16 -10.13 -10.90 -12.34
CA SER A 16 -10.19 -12.33 -12.13
C SER A 16 -9.14 -12.72 -11.10
N ASN A 17 -9.36 -13.83 -10.42
CA ASN A 17 -8.35 -14.46 -9.58
C ASN A 17 -7.52 -15.42 -10.42
N ASP A 18 -6.37 -14.93 -10.86
CA ASP A 18 -5.39 -15.70 -11.66
C ASP A 18 -4.10 -15.94 -10.86
N THR A 19 -4.13 -15.74 -9.54
CA THR A 19 -2.98 -15.98 -8.68
C THR A 19 -2.60 -17.46 -8.73
N PRO A 20 -1.33 -17.81 -9.04
CA PRO A 20 -0.92 -19.20 -9.13
C PRO A 20 -1.14 -19.98 -7.82
N SER A 21 -1.79 -21.15 -7.90
CA SER A 21 -2.11 -21.98 -6.73
C SER A 21 -0.88 -22.41 -5.92
N ALA A 22 0.28 -22.52 -6.57
CA ALA A 22 1.54 -22.83 -5.90
C ALA A 22 2.01 -21.70 -4.97
N HIS A 23 1.75 -20.44 -5.33
CA HIS A 23 2.03 -19.32 -4.45
C HIS A 23 1.07 -19.28 -3.26
N VAL A 24 -0.23 -19.45 -3.50
CA VAL A 24 -1.22 -19.54 -2.41
C VAL A 24 -0.85 -20.65 -1.42
N ALA A 25 -0.46 -21.83 -1.91
CA ALA A 25 -0.01 -22.92 -1.05
C ALA A 25 1.23 -22.56 -0.22
N ALA A 26 2.22 -21.87 -0.81
CA ALA A 26 3.41 -21.44 -0.09
C ALA A 26 3.08 -20.43 1.04
N VAL A 27 2.15 -19.49 0.79
CA VAL A 27 1.71 -18.55 1.83
C VAL A 27 0.94 -19.27 2.94
N VAL A 28 0.09 -20.25 2.60
CA VAL A 28 -0.61 -21.09 3.59
C VAL A 28 0.39 -21.85 4.47
N ASP A 29 1.39 -22.51 3.87
CA ASP A 29 2.42 -23.25 4.63
C ASP A 29 3.21 -22.32 5.58
N ALA A 30 3.54 -21.11 5.13
CA ALA A 30 4.21 -20.10 5.96
C ALA A 30 3.30 -19.58 7.09
N THR A 31 2.00 -19.44 6.81
CA THR A 31 1.00 -19.01 7.79
C THR A 31 0.82 -20.06 8.89
N ASP A 32 0.75 -21.34 8.52
CA ASP A 32 0.69 -22.44 9.46
C ASP A 32 1.95 -22.49 10.35
N THR A 33 3.13 -22.32 9.75
CA THR A 33 4.41 -22.26 10.49
C THR A 33 4.42 -21.11 11.49
N PHE A 34 3.93 -19.94 11.11
CA PHE A 34 3.78 -18.79 12.01
C PHE A 34 2.83 -19.10 13.17
N LEU A 35 1.64 -19.61 12.88
CA LEU A 35 0.64 -19.94 13.90
C LEU A 35 1.13 -21.03 14.88
N GLU A 36 1.85 -22.04 14.40
CA GLU A 36 2.46 -23.08 15.23
C GLU A 36 3.55 -22.55 16.18
N ALA A 37 4.24 -21.47 15.79
CA ALA A 37 5.26 -20.83 16.63
C ALA A 37 4.68 -19.95 17.74
N LEU A 38 3.40 -19.57 17.63
CA LEU A 38 2.68 -18.76 18.63
C LEU A 38 2.17 -19.61 19.80
N THR A 39 2.02 -18.97 20.96
CA THR A 39 1.24 -19.54 22.06
C THR A 39 -0.26 -19.54 21.71
N SER A 40 -1.07 -20.36 22.40
CA SER A 40 -2.53 -20.38 22.16
C SER A 40 -3.19 -19.01 22.33
N ALA A 41 -2.77 -18.21 23.30
CA ALA A 41 -3.31 -16.86 23.49
C ALA A 41 -2.96 -15.92 22.33
N GLN A 42 -1.74 -16.04 21.78
CA GLN A 42 -1.32 -15.27 20.61
C GLN A 42 -2.00 -15.74 19.33
N GLN A 43 -2.30 -17.04 19.20
CA GLN A 43 -3.12 -17.54 18.09
C GLN A 43 -4.54 -16.97 18.14
N ASP A 44 -5.14 -16.87 19.33
CA ASP A 44 -6.45 -16.24 19.51
C ASP A 44 -6.42 -14.75 19.14
N GLU A 45 -5.32 -14.06 19.44
CA GLU A 45 -5.13 -12.64 19.11
C GLU A 45 -4.84 -12.40 17.62
N ALA A 46 -4.22 -13.37 16.94
CA ALA A 46 -3.89 -13.31 15.52
C ALA A 46 -5.09 -13.59 14.60
N ARG A 47 -6.16 -14.23 15.08
CA ARG A 47 -7.24 -14.76 14.24
C ARG A 47 -8.52 -13.93 14.32
N TYR A 48 -9.07 -13.60 13.16
CA TYR A 48 -10.27 -12.78 12.99
C TYR A 48 -11.24 -13.45 12.02
N ASP A 49 -12.54 -13.18 12.18
CA ASP A 49 -13.52 -13.53 11.14
C ASP A 49 -13.27 -12.68 9.90
N LEU A 50 -13.35 -13.28 8.70
CA LEU A 50 -13.27 -12.55 7.43
C LEU A 50 -14.55 -11.74 7.23
N THR A 51 -14.52 -10.51 7.73
CA THR A 51 -15.61 -9.53 7.62
C THR A 51 -15.02 -8.17 7.26
N LEU A 52 -15.82 -7.34 6.60
CA LEU A 52 -15.40 -5.99 6.25
C LEU A 52 -14.97 -5.19 7.48
N ASP A 53 -15.75 -5.28 8.56
CA ASP A 53 -15.49 -4.58 9.82
C ASP A 53 -14.11 -4.90 10.41
N ASN A 54 -13.61 -6.13 10.23
CA ASN A 54 -12.27 -6.50 10.66
C ASN A 54 -11.20 -6.11 9.63
N ALA A 55 -11.45 -6.35 8.34
CA ALA A 55 -10.46 -6.15 7.26
C ALA A 55 -10.00 -4.68 7.13
N ILE A 56 -10.88 -3.72 7.41
CA ILE A 56 -10.57 -2.28 7.32
C ILE A 56 -9.85 -1.71 8.55
N VAL A 57 -9.54 -2.52 9.57
CA VAL A 57 -8.86 -2.02 10.79
C VAL A 57 -7.35 -1.98 10.58
N TRP A 58 -6.88 -0.92 9.93
CA TRP A 58 -5.47 -0.58 9.78
C TRP A 58 -5.27 0.95 9.77
N SER A 59 -4.06 1.40 10.13
CA SER A 59 -3.73 2.82 10.18
C SER A 59 -2.22 3.02 10.03
N ASN A 60 -1.84 4.12 9.39
CA ASN A 60 -0.46 4.58 9.29
C ASN A 60 0.05 5.28 10.57
N LEU A 61 -0.84 5.62 11.50
CA LEU A 61 -0.49 6.34 12.73
C LEU A 61 0.29 5.44 13.71
N PRO A 62 1.01 6.02 14.69
CA PRO A 62 1.60 5.25 15.78
C PRO A 62 0.55 4.41 16.52
N VAL A 63 0.92 3.22 16.98
CA VAL A 63 -0.01 2.20 17.52
C VAL A 63 -0.86 2.71 18.70
N GLY A 64 -0.33 3.65 19.49
CA GLY A 64 -1.10 4.28 20.57
C GLY A 64 -2.31 5.11 20.11
N ALA A 65 -2.42 5.44 18.82
CA ALA A 65 -3.48 6.27 18.26
C ALA A 65 -4.68 5.46 17.72
N VAL A 66 -4.44 4.28 17.14
CA VAL A 66 -5.46 3.41 16.55
C VAL A 66 -5.13 1.94 16.89
N PRO A 67 -6.07 1.17 17.47
CA PRO A 67 -5.86 -0.26 17.69
C PRO A 67 -5.53 -0.99 16.38
N ARG A 68 -4.64 -1.97 16.45
CA ARG A 68 -4.30 -2.86 15.34
C ARG A 68 -4.94 -4.22 15.56
N ASN A 69 -5.32 -4.88 14.47
CA ASN A 69 -5.59 -6.31 14.53
C ASN A 69 -4.27 -7.07 14.67
N GLY A 70 -4.36 -8.22 15.33
CA GLY A 70 -3.30 -9.22 15.34
C GLY A 70 -2.40 -9.17 16.57
N VAL A 71 -1.45 -10.08 16.58
CA VAL A 71 -0.43 -10.19 17.64
C VAL A 71 0.73 -9.25 17.35
N ALA A 72 1.17 -8.52 18.37
CA ALA A 72 2.33 -7.63 18.27
C ALA A 72 3.64 -8.43 18.15
N MET A 73 4.54 -8.00 17.27
CA MET A 73 5.86 -8.61 17.08
C MET A 73 6.73 -8.52 18.34
N GLU A 74 6.56 -7.49 19.18
CA GLU A 74 7.26 -7.37 20.46
C GLU A 74 6.89 -8.46 21.49
N ASP A 75 5.68 -9.02 21.39
CA ASP A 75 5.20 -10.06 22.30
C ASP A 75 5.63 -11.47 21.84
N MET A 76 6.14 -11.60 20.62
CA MET A 76 6.53 -12.87 20.03
C MET A 76 7.83 -13.42 20.64
N SER A 77 7.93 -14.75 20.71
CA SER A 77 9.24 -15.39 20.89
C SER A 77 10.12 -15.12 19.66
N ALA A 78 11.44 -15.27 19.80
CA ALA A 78 12.35 -15.13 18.65
C ALA A 78 12.00 -16.06 17.47
N GLY A 79 11.46 -17.26 17.76
CA GLY A 79 11.02 -18.19 16.72
C GLY A 79 9.73 -17.74 16.03
N ALA A 80 8.78 -17.19 16.79
CA ALA A 80 7.54 -16.64 16.24
C ALA A 80 7.80 -15.38 15.41
N LEU A 81 8.68 -14.49 15.88
CA LEU A 81 9.10 -13.30 15.12
C LEU A 81 9.76 -13.69 13.79
N ALA A 82 10.67 -14.67 13.81
CA ALA A 82 11.29 -15.17 12.59
C ALA A 82 10.25 -15.74 11.60
N ALA A 83 9.27 -16.50 12.09
CA ALA A 83 8.20 -17.03 11.25
C ALA A 83 7.25 -15.94 10.72
N ALA A 84 6.99 -14.88 11.50
CA ALA A 84 6.20 -13.73 11.06
C ALA A 84 6.88 -12.98 9.91
N LEU A 85 8.20 -12.76 10.00
CA LEU A 85 8.98 -12.09 8.96
C LEU A 85 9.12 -12.97 7.70
N ASP A 86 9.25 -14.29 7.87
CA ASP A 86 9.25 -15.23 6.75
C ASP A 86 7.90 -15.24 6.02
N LEU A 87 6.79 -15.30 6.75
CA LEU A 87 5.44 -15.17 6.19
C LEU A 87 5.28 -13.87 5.41
N ALA A 88 5.73 -12.74 5.98
CA ALA A 88 5.69 -11.45 5.30
C ALA A 88 6.50 -11.46 4.00
N ALA A 89 7.72 -12.04 4.01
CA ALA A 89 8.56 -12.14 2.81
C ALA A 89 7.95 -13.06 1.75
N VAL A 90 7.30 -14.16 2.13
CA VAL A 90 6.62 -15.06 1.19
C VAL A 90 5.44 -14.37 0.51
N ALA A 91 4.64 -13.58 1.25
CA ALA A 91 3.49 -12.86 0.71
C ALA A 91 3.89 -11.60 -0.09
N ALA A 92 4.79 -10.79 0.45
CA ALA A 92 5.22 -9.52 -0.11
C ALA A 92 6.34 -9.65 -1.17
N GLY A 93 6.97 -10.82 -1.28
CA GLY A 93 8.16 -11.03 -2.10
C GLY A 93 9.41 -10.36 -1.52
N ASP A 94 10.54 -10.50 -2.21
CA ASP A 94 11.84 -10.00 -1.74
C ASP A 94 11.85 -8.49 -1.52
N GLN A 95 11.23 -7.71 -2.42
CA GLN A 95 11.18 -6.25 -2.32
C GLN A 95 10.32 -5.80 -1.14
N GLY A 96 9.05 -6.24 -1.07
CA GLY A 96 8.14 -5.85 0.00
C GLY A 96 8.56 -6.38 1.38
N GLY A 97 9.18 -7.56 1.43
CA GLY A 97 9.79 -8.11 2.64
C GLY A 97 10.99 -7.29 3.13
N THR A 98 11.85 -6.84 2.21
CA THR A 98 12.97 -5.93 2.53
C THR A 98 12.43 -4.58 3.02
N LEU A 99 11.42 -4.03 2.36
CA LEU A 99 10.78 -2.78 2.75
C LEU A 99 10.20 -2.87 4.18
N LEU A 100 9.52 -3.96 4.53
CA LEU A 100 9.03 -4.18 5.90
C LEU A 100 10.18 -4.11 6.93
N ILE A 101 11.33 -4.71 6.65
CA ILE A 101 12.49 -4.66 7.55
C ILE A 101 13.03 -3.23 7.68
N GLU A 102 13.16 -2.51 6.57
CA GLU A 102 13.66 -1.13 6.57
C GLU A 102 12.71 -0.17 7.28
N LEU A 103 11.39 -0.32 7.13
CA LEU A 103 10.40 0.49 7.84
C LEU A 103 10.40 0.22 9.34
N ARG A 104 10.52 -1.05 9.74
CA ARG A 104 10.73 -1.44 11.15
C ARG A 104 11.99 -0.79 11.72
N ALA A 105 13.09 -0.77 10.96
CA ALA A 105 14.34 -0.14 11.37
C ALA A 105 14.21 1.40 11.49
N ALA A 106 13.48 2.05 10.59
CA ALA A 106 13.18 3.48 10.68
C ALA A 106 12.40 3.80 11.97
N ASP A 107 11.42 2.97 12.32
CA ASP A 107 10.66 3.11 13.57
C ASP A 107 11.50 2.89 14.82
N GLU A 108 12.44 1.93 14.79
CA GLU A 108 13.40 1.76 15.89
C GLU A 108 14.33 2.96 16.01
N TYR A 109 14.77 3.53 14.89
CA TYR A 109 15.53 4.77 14.90
C TYR A 109 14.72 5.91 15.54
N LEU A 110 13.44 6.08 15.18
CA LEU A 110 12.53 7.05 15.82
C LEU A 110 12.40 6.83 17.33
N SER A 111 12.28 5.57 17.77
CA SER A 111 12.26 5.20 19.18
C SER A 111 13.53 5.65 19.91
N SER A 112 14.69 5.47 19.28
CA SER A 112 15.99 5.80 19.85
C SER A 112 16.26 7.31 19.95
N VAL A 113 15.77 8.10 18.99
CA VAL A 113 16.04 9.55 18.89
C VAL A 113 14.90 10.44 19.40
N GLY A 114 13.73 9.85 19.67
CA GLY A 114 12.53 10.58 20.12
C GLY A 114 12.77 11.34 21.42
N MET A 115 12.89 12.67 21.33
CA MET A 115 13.09 13.52 22.51
C MET A 115 11.82 13.59 23.40
N GLY A 116 12.00 13.64 24.72
CA GLY A 116 10.95 14.04 25.67
C GLY A 116 9.86 12.99 25.96
N GLY A 117 10.08 11.71 25.63
CA GLY A 117 9.12 10.63 25.91
C GLY A 117 8.09 10.38 24.80
N MET A 118 8.25 11.01 23.63
CA MET A 118 7.45 10.75 22.43
C MET A 118 7.83 9.47 21.68
N GLY A 119 8.92 8.78 22.04
CA GLY A 119 9.37 7.53 21.40
C GLY A 119 8.48 6.30 21.69
N GLY A 120 7.65 6.32 22.75
CA GLY A 120 6.93 5.13 23.22
C GLY A 120 5.81 4.59 22.30
N GLY A 121 5.61 5.18 21.13
CA GLY A 121 4.69 4.68 20.09
C GLY A 121 5.39 4.21 18.80
N TYR A 122 6.72 4.19 18.80
CA TYR A 122 7.57 3.80 17.68
C TYR A 122 8.49 2.66 18.12
N GLY A 123 8.88 1.80 17.18
CA GLY A 123 9.81 0.72 17.42
C GLY A 123 9.57 -0.46 16.51
N GLU A 124 10.61 -1.23 16.24
CA GLU A 124 10.54 -2.36 15.30
C GLU A 124 9.61 -3.49 15.78
N GLY A 125 9.30 -3.54 17.07
CA GLY A 125 8.39 -4.50 17.68
C GLY A 125 6.90 -4.12 17.56
N LEU A 126 6.58 -2.88 17.21
CA LEU A 126 5.21 -2.33 17.16
C LEU A 126 4.51 -2.59 15.82
N TYR A 127 4.75 -3.77 15.27
CA TYR A 127 4.19 -4.29 14.03
C TYR A 127 3.36 -5.53 14.36
N TYR A 128 2.30 -5.77 13.60
CA TYR A 128 1.25 -6.71 13.95
C TYR A 128 0.96 -7.64 12.78
N VAL A 129 0.63 -8.89 13.09
CA VAL A 129 0.20 -9.88 12.09
C VAL A 129 -1.18 -10.41 12.48
N ALA A 130 -2.13 -10.29 11.55
CA ALA A 130 -3.49 -10.79 11.67
C ALA A 130 -3.88 -11.65 10.47
N ILE A 131 -4.63 -12.70 10.74
CA ILE A 131 -5.20 -13.64 9.77
C ILE A 131 -6.71 -13.51 9.86
N HIS A 132 -7.36 -13.16 8.74
CA HIS A 132 -8.82 -13.08 8.67
C HIS A 132 -9.37 -14.24 7.86
N GLY A 133 -10.28 -15.02 8.46
CA GLY A 133 -10.70 -16.31 7.93
C GLY A 133 -9.71 -17.44 8.28
N GLU A 134 -9.91 -18.60 7.66
CA GLU A 134 -9.01 -19.74 7.82
C GLU A 134 -8.05 -19.82 6.63
N PRO A 135 -6.72 -19.92 6.85
CA PRO A 135 -5.76 -20.13 5.77
C PRO A 135 -6.17 -21.32 4.90
N SER A 136 -6.40 -21.05 3.62
CA SER A 136 -6.94 -22.03 2.69
C SER A 136 -6.32 -21.90 1.32
N THR A 137 -6.26 -23.01 0.59
CA THR A 137 -5.84 -23.03 -0.83
C THR A 137 -7.02 -22.91 -1.78
N SER A 138 -8.24 -22.80 -1.25
CA SER A 138 -9.47 -22.75 -2.04
C SER A 138 -10.53 -21.75 -1.56
N ASP A 139 -10.57 -21.45 -0.26
CA ASP A 139 -11.56 -20.54 0.33
C ASP A 139 -10.94 -19.15 0.57
N PRO A 140 -11.71 -18.05 0.50
CA PRO A 140 -11.22 -16.71 0.74
C PRO A 140 -10.64 -16.53 2.15
N TRP A 141 -9.50 -15.86 2.24
CA TRP A 141 -8.89 -15.44 3.50
C TRP A 141 -7.92 -14.28 3.28
N MET A 142 -7.54 -13.60 4.36
CA MET A 142 -6.68 -12.42 4.33
C MET A 142 -5.48 -12.56 5.26
N LEU A 143 -4.31 -12.14 4.80
CA LEU A 143 -3.17 -11.80 5.64
C LEU A 143 -3.08 -10.28 5.75
N GLN A 144 -3.08 -9.79 6.98
CA GLN A 144 -2.89 -8.37 7.29
C GLN A 144 -1.63 -8.18 8.13
N ILE A 145 -0.74 -7.31 7.66
CA ILE A 145 0.47 -6.91 8.38
C ILE A 145 0.42 -5.40 8.54
N GLY A 146 0.54 -4.89 9.77
CA GLY A 146 0.35 -3.48 10.07
C GLY A 146 1.36 -2.91 11.05
N GLY A 147 1.93 -1.75 10.73
CA GLY A 147 2.97 -1.05 11.47
C GLY A 147 2.73 0.46 11.44
N HIS A 148 3.39 1.22 12.31
CA HIS A 148 3.47 2.66 12.04
C HIS A 148 4.10 2.83 10.65
N HIS A 149 3.46 3.63 9.81
CA HIS A 149 3.79 3.74 8.39
C HIS A 149 3.75 2.45 7.52
N LEU A 150 3.09 1.37 7.93
CA LEU A 150 2.91 0.19 7.08
C LEU A 150 1.51 -0.41 7.20
N ALA A 151 0.90 -0.72 6.07
CA ALA A 151 -0.27 -1.60 6.02
C ALA A 151 -0.22 -2.45 4.76
N TYR A 152 -0.02 -3.75 4.91
CA TYR A 152 -0.15 -4.73 3.84
C TYR A 152 -1.39 -5.56 4.04
N ASN A 153 -2.24 -5.61 3.02
CA ASN A 153 -3.53 -6.28 3.04
C ASN A 153 -3.58 -7.26 1.85
N PHE A 154 -3.16 -8.50 2.08
CA PHE A 154 -3.12 -9.54 1.04
C PHE A 154 -4.36 -10.42 1.10
N MET A 155 -5.09 -10.51 -0.01
CA MET A 155 -6.27 -11.36 -0.13
C MET A 155 -5.98 -12.56 -1.02
N PHE A 156 -6.39 -13.74 -0.55
CA PHE A 156 -6.19 -15.01 -1.24
C PHE A 156 -7.53 -15.66 -1.52
N ASN A 157 -7.62 -16.36 -2.66
CA ASN A 157 -8.82 -17.06 -3.13
C ASN A 157 -10.11 -16.21 -3.19
N SER A 158 -9.97 -14.88 -3.22
CA SER A 158 -11.05 -13.92 -3.43
C SER A 158 -11.50 -13.91 -4.90
N PRO A 159 -12.60 -13.21 -5.26
CA PRO A 159 -13.04 -13.07 -6.65
C PRO A 159 -11.95 -12.54 -7.59
N CYS A 160 -11.08 -11.67 -7.09
CA CYS A 160 -10.01 -11.04 -7.85
C CYS A 160 -8.65 -11.18 -7.18
N THR A 161 -7.59 -11.29 -7.99
CA THR A 161 -6.21 -11.17 -7.50
C THR A 161 -6.01 -9.78 -6.91
N SER A 162 -5.50 -9.72 -5.68
CA SER A 162 -5.30 -8.45 -4.96
C SER A 162 -4.17 -8.52 -3.95
N ALA A 163 -3.55 -7.36 -3.75
CA ALA A 163 -2.61 -7.11 -2.66
C ALA A 163 -2.90 -5.76 -1.99
N THR A 164 -4.07 -5.15 -2.26
CA THR A 164 -4.39 -3.78 -1.86
C THR A 164 -5.56 -3.72 -0.89
N PRO A 165 -5.64 -2.67 -0.03
CA PRO A 165 -4.78 -1.48 0.01
C PRO A 165 -3.38 -1.77 0.58
N GLN A 166 -2.33 -1.17 -0.02
CA GLN A 166 -1.01 -1.10 0.59
C GLN A 166 -0.65 0.34 0.93
N PHE A 167 -0.23 0.57 2.16
CA PHE A 167 0.30 1.85 2.62
C PHE A 167 1.75 1.68 3.05
N ASP A 168 2.59 2.62 2.63
CA ASP A 168 3.96 2.75 3.10
C ASP A 168 4.29 4.21 3.44
N GLY A 169 5.12 4.40 4.44
CA GLY A 169 5.70 5.70 4.77
C GLY A 169 7.02 5.54 5.50
N ALA A 170 7.84 6.59 5.54
CA ALA A 170 9.11 6.50 6.22
C ALA A 170 9.51 7.84 6.83
N GLU A 171 9.76 7.85 8.15
CA GLU A 171 10.41 8.93 8.85
C GLU A 171 11.52 8.31 9.73
N PRO A 172 12.81 8.63 9.52
CA PRO A 172 13.35 9.42 8.42
C PRO A 172 13.28 8.70 7.07
N MET A 173 13.39 9.46 5.98
CA MET A 173 13.51 8.90 4.62
C MET A 173 14.91 8.35 4.34
N ASP A 174 15.93 8.90 5.00
CA ASP A 174 17.33 8.58 4.80
C ASP A 174 18.08 8.76 6.14
N TRP A 175 18.84 7.76 6.59
CA TRP A 175 19.69 7.87 7.78
C TRP A 175 20.87 6.89 7.75
N THR A 176 21.83 7.10 8.65
CA THR A 176 22.90 6.14 8.95
C THR A 176 22.73 5.69 10.39
N ASP A 177 22.67 4.39 10.63
CA ASP A 177 22.49 3.81 11.96
C ASP A 177 23.80 3.81 12.79
N ASP A 178 23.73 3.33 14.03
CA ASP A 178 24.87 3.25 14.95
C ASP A 178 25.93 2.23 14.50
N ASP A 179 25.57 1.27 13.64
CA ASP A 179 26.46 0.29 13.02
C ASP A 179 27.07 0.80 11.70
N ASN A 180 26.80 2.06 11.33
CA ASN A 180 27.28 2.74 10.13
C ASN A 180 26.75 2.12 8.83
N VAL A 181 25.50 1.65 8.85
CA VAL A 181 24.71 1.21 7.70
C VAL A 181 23.82 2.35 7.24
N ASP A 182 23.82 2.62 5.93
CA ASP A 182 22.95 3.64 5.32
C ASP A 182 21.61 3.02 4.92
N HIS A 183 20.52 3.70 5.23
CA HIS A 183 19.14 3.27 4.99
C HIS A 183 18.36 4.30 4.17
N SER A 184 17.53 3.81 3.23
CA SER A 184 16.67 4.62 2.36
C SER A 184 15.43 3.81 1.89
N PRO A 185 14.51 3.41 2.80
CA PRO A 185 13.42 2.44 2.53
C PRO A 185 12.61 2.72 1.26
N LEU A 186 12.19 3.97 1.07
CA LEU A 186 11.26 4.37 -0.01
C LEU A 186 11.95 4.99 -1.23
N GLU A 187 13.27 4.80 -1.40
CA GLU A 187 13.99 5.42 -2.51
C GLU A 187 13.54 4.85 -3.87
N GLY A 188 13.13 3.58 -3.94
CA GLY A 188 12.59 2.99 -5.16
C GLY A 188 11.33 3.73 -5.63
N GLN A 189 10.34 3.87 -4.74
CA GLN A 189 9.08 4.58 -4.99
C GLN A 189 9.31 6.08 -5.22
N ARG A 190 10.05 6.75 -4.32
CA ARG A 190 10.34 8.20 -4.40
C ARG A 190 11.11 8.54 -5.67
N GLY A 191 12.16 7.79 -5.98
CA GLY A 191 13.00 8.00 -7.17
C GLY A 191 12.21 7.81 -8.46
N ALA A 192 11.37 6.77 -8.54
CA ALA A 192 10.51 6.53 -9.70
C ALA A 192 9.47 7.65 -9.89
N ALA A 193 8.84 8.11 -8.80
CA ALA A 193 7.91 9.23 -8.84
C ALA A 193 8.59 10.53 -9.31
N ILE A 194 9.75 10.88 -8.74
CA ILE A 194 10.51 12.09 -9.14
C ILE A 194 10.90 12.02 -10.62
N ALA A 195 11.38 10.86 -11.09
CA ALA A 195 11.75 10.67 -12.50
C ALA A 195 10.56 10.86 -13.44
N LEU A 196 9.40 10.30 -13.08
CA LEU A 196 8.15 10.49 -13.82
C LEU A 196 7.72 11.96 -13.82
N LEU A 197 7.69 12.63 -12.67
CA LEU A 197 7.27 14.03 -12.53
C LEU A 197 8.21 15.00 -13.25
N ALA A 198 9.52 14.74 -13.25
CA ALA A 198 10.47 15.51 -14.05
C ALA A 198 10.15 15.44 -15.55
N ALA A 199 9.57 14.34 -16.03
CA ALA A 199 9.19 14.16 -17.41
C ALA A 199 7.81 14.79 -17.74
N VAL A 200 6.84 14.69 -16.83
CA VAL A 200 5.45 15.13 -17.10
C VAL A 200 5.12 16.55 -16.65
N SER A 201 5.88 17.15 -15.74
CA SER A 201 5.53 18.46 -15.14
C SER A 201 5.49 19.63 -16.14
N GLY A 202 6.09 19.47 -17.32
CA GLY A 202 6.02 20.45 -18.41
C GLY A 202 4.75 20.37 -19.27
N TYR A 203 3.91 19.34 -19.09
CA TYR A 203 2.67 19.17 -19.85
C TYR A 203 1.54 20.03 -19.28
N ASP A 204 0.72 20.59 -20.17
CA ASP A 204 -0.52 21.26 -19.79
C ASP A 204 -1.45 20.28 -19.05
N GLY A 205 -1.93 20.67 -17.87
CA GLY A 205 -2.83 19.86 -17.05
C GLY A 205 -2.14 18.83 -16.14
N ALA A 206 -0.81 18.71 -16.15
CA ALA A 206 -0.09 17.85 -15.20
C ALA A 206 -0.20 18.36 -13.75
N ALA A 207 -0.22 19.68 -13.56
CA ALA A 207 -0.46 20.30 -12.26
C ALA A 207 -1.95 20.23 -11.90
N LEU A 208 -2.24 19.62 -10.76
CA LEU A 208 -3.57 19.47 -10.19
C LEU A 208 -3.97 20.74 -9.44
N ASP A 209 -5.26 21.08 -9.50
CA ASP A 209 -5.83 22.13 -8.67
C ASP A 209 -5.97 21.64 -7.22
N GLY A 210 -5.56 22.49 -6.27
CA GLY A 210 -5.77 22.25 -4.84
C GLY A 210 -4.49 22.25 -4.02
N SER A 211 -4.60 21.77 -2.78
CA SER A 211 -3.48 21.55 -1.88
C SER A 211 -3.75 20.28 -1.11
N PHE A 212 -2.73 19.43 -1.01
CA PHE A 212 -2.84 18.08 -0.48
C PHE A 212 -1.95 17.99 0.76
N GLY A 213 -2.59 18.00 1.93
CA GLY A 213 -1.89 17.84 3.22
C GLY A 213 -1.81 16.39 3.70
N ASP A 214 -2.57 15.50 3.05
CA ASP A 214 -2.68 14.08 3.37
C ASP A 214 -3.10 13.31 2.10
N LEU A 215 -3.05 11.98 2.14
CA LEU A 215 -3.51 11.10 1.06
C LEU A 215 -5.03 11.22 0.87
N VAL A 216 -5.48 11.25 -0.37
CA VAL A 216 -6.91 11.38 -0.70
C VAL A 216 -7.68 10.15 -0.23
N ASN A 217 -7.13 8.96 -0.49
CA ASN A 217 -7.73 7.65 -0.19
C ASN A 217 -6.97 6.86 0.88
N GLY A 218 -6.11 7.52 1.67
CA GLY A 218 -5.50 6.93 2.86
C GLY A 218 -6.52 6.64 3.97
N PRO A 219 -6.12 5.90 5.02
CA PRO A 219 -6.99 5.56 6.14
C PRO A 219 -7.45 6.85 6.85
N SER A 220 -8.55 6.79 7.60
CA SER A 220 -9.03 7.97 8.32
C SER A 220 -9.64 7.62 9.69
N GLY A 221 -9.69 8.62 10.56
CA GLY A 221 -10.17 8.46 11.93
C GLY A 221 -9.06 8.12 12.94
N MET A 222 -9.42 8.16 14.22
CA MET A 222 -8.56 7.88 15.37
C MET A 222 -9.31 7.01 16.38
N GLY A 223 -8.59 6.29 17.24
CA GLY A 223 -9.16 5.45 18.30
C GLY A 223 -9.95 4.25 17.78
N MET A 224 -10.93 3.77 18.56
CA MET A 224 -11.76 2.59 18.24
C MET A 224 -12.66 2.72 17.00
N GLY A 225 -12.65 3.89 16.33
CA GLY A 225 -13.33 4.12 15.04
C GLY A 225 -12.36 4.57 13.95
N GLY A 226 -11.04 4.42 14.17
CA GLY A 226 -10.02 4.59 13.15
C GLY A 226 -9.90 3.34 12.28
N GLY A 227 -9.40 3.50 11.07
CA GLY A 227 -9.30 2.43 10.09
C GLY A 227 -9.37 2.98 8.66
N ASP A 228 -9.56 2.10 7.70
CA ASP A 228 -9.94 2.44 6.34
C ASP A 228 -11.44 2.68 6.19
N ILE A 229 -11.98 3.56 7.03
CA ILE A 229 -13.42 3.88 7.07
C ILE A 229 -13.91 4.60 5.81
N LYS A 230 -13.02 4.92 4.86
CA LYS A 230 -13.41 5.45 3.55
C LYS A 230 -13.90 4.34 2.63
N TYR A 231 -13.37 3.13 2.77
CA TYR A 231 -13.77 2.00 1.94
C TYR A 231 -15.16 1.45 2.36
N PRO A 232 -16.01 1.03 1.40
CA PRO A 232 -15.90 1.30 -0.05
C PRO A 232 -16.51 2.67 -0.42
N ASP A 233 -17.50 3.13 0.34
CA ASP A 233 -18.48 4.14 -0.10
C ASP A 233 -17.95 5.57 -0.19
N ASN A 234 -16.85 5.89 0.49
CA ASN A 234 -16.31 7.25 0.60
C ASN A 234 -14.91 7.39 -0.02
N LEU A 235 -14.45 6.40 -0.78
CA LEU A 235 -13.27 6.54 -1.63
C LEU A 235 -13.53 7.58 -2.73
N GLN A 236 -12.54 8.43 -2.97
CA GLN A 236 -12.63 9.55 -3.89
C GLN A 236 -11.74 9.31 -5.10
N TYR A 237 -12.34 8.77 -6.16
CA TYR A 237 -11.70 8.65 -7.46
C TYR A 237 -12.27 9.69 -8.42
N PRO A 238 -11.43 10.51 -9.07
CA PRO A 238 -11.88 11.37 -10.16
C PRO A 238 -12.55 10.54 -11.27
N THR A 239 -13.63 11.07 -11.83
CA THR A 239 -14.33 10.49 -12.98
C THR A 239 -14.17 11.36 -14.22
N GLY A 240 -14.14 10.76 -15.40
CA GLY A 240 -13.96 11.50 -16.65
C GLY A 240 -12.50 11.87 -16.90
N THR A 241 -12.24 13.05 -17.44
CA THR A 241 -10.89 13.50 -17.85
C THR A 241 -10.40 14.76 -17.14
N GLU A 242 -11.31 15.54 -16.54
CA GLU A 242 -10.97 16.81 -15.89
C GLU A 242 -10.30 16.60 -14.54
N GLY A 243 -9.25 17.38 -14.26
CA GLY A 243 -8.55 17.37 -12.97
C GLY A 243 -7.81 16.07 -12.64
N ARG A 244 -7.59 15.17 -13.60
CA ARG A 244 -6.89 13.88 -13.36
C ARG A 244 -5.38 13.95 -13.55
N GLY A 245 -4.90 14.96 -14.26
CA GLY A 245 -3.50 15.11 -14.64
C GLY A 245 -3.34 15.02 -16.17
N VAL A 246 -2.11 14.76 -16.61
CA VAL A 246 -1.82 14.49 -18.03
C VAL A 246 -2.26 13.06 -18.39
N PRO A 247 -3.00 12.85 -19.50
CA PRO A 247 -3.32 11.50 -19.96
C PRO A 247 -2.07 10.80 -20.47
N VAL A 248 -1.82 9.58 -20.02
CA VAL A 248 -0.66 8.77 -20.40
C VAL A 248 -0.63 8.48 -21.91
N SER A 249 -1.79 8.39 -22.56
CA SER A 249 -1.91 8.30 -24.02
C SER A 249 -1.33 9.49 -24.80
N SER A 250 -1.13 10.64 -24.15
CA SER A 250 -0.49 11.82 -24.77
C SER A 250 1.03 11.84 -24.63
N LEU A 251 1.59 10.98 -23.78
CA LEU A 251 3.01 10.90 -23.51
C LEU A 251 3.75 10.12 -24.60
N SER A 252 5.04 10.43 -24.80
CA SER A 252 5.93 9.63 -25.63
C SER A 252 6.13 8.23 -25.05
N THR A 253 6.57 7.29 -25.89
CA THR A 253 6.88 5.91 -25.43
C THR A 253 7.91 5.89 -24.28
N ALA A 254 8.86 6.82 -24.26
CA ALA A 254 9.85 6.89 -23.18
C ALA A 254 9.25 7.38 -21.86
N GLU A 255 8.31 8.32 -21.91
CA GLU A 255 7.58 8.80 -20.73
C GLU A 255 6.55 7.79 -20.24
N GLN A 256 5.86 7.07 -21.14
CA GLN A 256 4.99 5.96 -20.76
C GLN A 256 5.77 4.84 -20.05
N ALA A 257 7.02 4.60 -20.44
CA ALA A 257 7.87 3.66 -19.71
C ALA A 257 8.18 4.12 -18.27
N LEU A 258 8.30 5.44 -18.02
CA LEU A 258 8.44 5.97 -16.66
C LEU A 258 7.15 5.79 -15.84
N VAL A 259 5.98 5.86 -16.47
CA VAL A 259 4.70 5.54 -15.80
C VAL A 259 4.69 4.09 -15.34
N LYS A 260 5.11 3.15 -16.21
CA LYS A 260 5.23 1.73 -15.87
C LYS A 260 6.23 1.51 -14.74
N THR A 261 7.44 2.07 -14.86
CA THR A 261 8.45 2.01 -13.79
C THR A 261 7.92 2.53 -12.46
N ALA A 262 7.14 3.62 -12.47
CA ALA A 262 6.48 4.10 -11.27
C ALA A 262 5.41 3.12 -10.76
N ILE A 263 4.53 2.57 -11.59
CA ILE A 263 3.55 1.56 -11.15
C ILE A 263 4.27 0.34 -10.55
N GLU A 264 5.29 -0.19 -11.23
CA GLU A 264 6.08 -1.35 -10.77
C GLU A 264 6.72 -1.13 -9.40
N ALA A 265 7.15 0.10 -9.07
CA ALA A 265 7.82 0.38 -7.81
C ALA A 265 6.93 0.12 -6.57
N TRP A 266 5.60 0.21 -6.70
CA TRP A 266 4.66 -0.17 -5.64
C TRP A 266 4.18 -1.61 -5.81
N VAL A 267 3.80 -2.01 -7.02
CA VAL A 267 3.18 -3.33 -7.25
C VAL A 267 4.14 -4.48 -6.96
N ARG A 268 5.46 -4.25 -7.07
CA ARG A 268 6.50 -5.23 -6.74
C ARG A 268 6.79 -5.35 -5.24
N ASP A 269 6.15 -4.56 -4.38
CA ASP A 269 6.07 -4.83 -2.93
C ASP A 269 5.08 -5.96 -2.60
N THR A 270 4.83 -6.81 -3.60
CA THR A 270 4.07 -8.06 -3.53
C THR A 270 4.79 -9.12 -4.35
N ALA A 271 4.69 -10.39 -3.94
CA ALA A 271 5.34 -11.51 -4.61
C ALA A 271 5.03 -11.56 -6.12
N ASP A 272 6.06 -11.91 -6.93
CA ASP A 272 6.00 -11.99 -8.39
C ASP A 272 4.75 -12.68 -8.98
N PRO A 273 4.25 -13.81 -8.43
CA PRO A 273 3.05 -14.46 -8.93
C PRO A 273 1.77 -13.61 -8.86
N VAL A 274 1.71 -12.64 -7.94
CA VAL A 274 0.60 -11.70 -7.77
C VAL A 274 0.88 -10.42 -8.53
N SER A 275 2.07 -9.83 -8.34
CA SER A 275 2.43 -8.56 -8.96
C SER A 275 2.42 -8.64 -10.49
N SER A 276 2.82 -9.77 -11.09
CA SER A 276 2.76 -9.95 -12.56
C SER A 276 1.33 -9.86 -13.11
N VAL A 277 0.34 -10.46 -12.43
CA VAL A 277 -1.07 -10.43 -12.84
C VAL A 277 -1.64 -9.00 -12.75
N LEU A 278 -1.26 -8.27 -11.70
CA LEU A 278 -1.69 -6.89 -11.48
C LEU A 278 -1.04 -5.94 -12.50
N LEU A 279 0.26 -6.08 -12.76
CA LEU A 279 0.97 -5.30 -13.77
C LEU A 279 0.41 -5.53 -15.17
N ASP A 280 0.10 -6.77 -15.57
CA ASP A 280 -0.57 -7.05 -16.85
C ASP A 280 -1.91 -6.30 -16.98
N SER A 281 -2.64 -6.16 -15.87
CA SER A 281 -3.91 -5.42 -15.83
C SER A 281 -3.70 -3.90 -15.93
N TYR A 282 -2.68 -3.37 -15.26
CA TYR A 282 -2.43 -1.91 -15.17
C TYR A 282 -1.70 -1.35 -16.39
N GLU A 283 -0.87 -2.17 -17.04
CA GLU A 283 0.05 -1.73 -18.08
C GLU A 283 -0.36 -2.11 -19.50
N SER A 284 -1.53 -2.72 -19.66
CA SER A 284 -2.12 -2.94 -20.97
C SER A 284 -2.32 -1.61 -21.70
N ASP A 285 -2.22 -1.63 -23.04
CA ASP A 285 -2.42 -0.42 -23.85
C ASP A 285 -3.78 0.24 -23.59
N ALA A 286 -4.82 -0.57 -23.34
CA ALA A 286 -6.15 -0.09 -23.01
C ALA A 286 -6.19 0.60 -21.63
N ALA A 287 -5.56 0.00 -20.61
CA ALA A 287 -5.48 0.61 -19.29
C ALA A 287 -4.68 1.91 -19.32
N LEU A 288 -3.50 1.91 -19.94
CA LEU A 288 -2.66 3.11 -20.06
C LEU A 288 -3.33 4.22 -20.87
N ALA A 289 -4.17 3.89 -21.86
CA ALA A 289 -4.91 4.89 -22.61
C ALA A 289 -5.86 5.72 -21.72
N GLU A 290 -6.31 5.14 -20.61
CA GLU A 290 -7.23 5.72 -19.63
C GLU A 290 -6.57 6.08 -18.29
N THR A 291 -5.24 5.98 -18.22
CA THR A 291 -4.43 6.36 -17.06
C THR A 291 -3.94 7.81 -17.16
N TYR A 292 -3.89 8.48 -16.01
CA TYR A 292 -3.46 9.87 -15.87
C TYR A 292 -2.36 9.99 -14.81
N VAL A 293 -1.48 10.97 -14.98
CA VAL A 293 -0.47 11.33 -14.00
C VAL A 293 -0.66 12.79 -13.60
N GLY A 294 -0.84 13.05 -12.31
CA GLY A 294 -1.03 14.40 -11.80
C GLY A 294 -0.13 14.68 -10.61
N TYR A 295 0.23 15.95 -10.41
CA TYR A 295 0.98 16.38 -9.24
C TYR A 295 0.50 17.73 -8.70
N SER A 296 0.80 18.03 -7.45
CA SER A 296 0.61 19.34 -6.83
C SER A 296 1.83 19.69 -5.98
N GLY A 297 2.12 20.98 -5.80
CA GLY A 297 3.30 21.43 -5.08
C GLY A 297 4.59 21.25 -5.89
N ALA A 298 5.67 20.82 -5.23
CA ALA A 298 6.97 20.65 -5.89
C ALA A 298 7.06 19.28 -6.59
N ALA A 299 7.38 19.28 -7.89
CA ALA A 299 7.50 18.06 -8.70
C ALA A 299 8.71 17.18 -8.32
N ASP A 300 9.66 17.73 -7.55
CA ASP A 300 10.79 16.98 -6.99
C ASP A 300 10.47 16.35 -5.61
N LEU A 301 9.24 16.50 -5.13
CA LEU A 301 8.76 15.98 -3.85
C LEU A 301 9.63 16.42 -2.65
N SER A 302 10.28 17.58 -2.75
CA SER A 302 11.23 18.06 -1.74
C SER A 302 10.59 18.83 -0.58
N THR A 303 9.31 19.19 -0.68
CA THR A 303 8.64 20.07 0.28
C THR A 303 7.29 19.54 0.72
N SER A 304 6.94 19.82 1.99
CA SER A 304 5.62 19.47 2.53
C SER A 304 4.48 20.03 1.66
N GLY A 305 3.47 19.20 1.41
CA GLY A 305 2.35 19.49 0.52
C GLY A 305 2.63 19.17 -0.96
N SER A 306 3.82 18.65 -1.28
CA SER A 306 4.07 18.04 -2.59
C SER A 306 3.31 16.71 -2.67
N TYR A 307 2.58 16.52 -3.76
CA TYR A 307 1.69 15.38 -3.96
C TYR A 307 1.80 14.89 -5.39
N PHE A 308 1.66 13.58 -5.60
CA PHE A 308 1.46 13.02 -6.91
C PHE A 308 0.47 11.87 -6.88
N ARG A 309 -0.13 11.58 -8.05
CA ARG A 309 -0.89 10.36 -8.25
C ARG A 309 -0.77 9.79 -9.66
N ILE A 310 -0.94 8.48 -9.75
CA ILE A 310 -1.24 7.72 -10.96
C ILE A 310 -2.68 7.22 -10.81
N ASP A 311 -3.52 7.61 -11.75
CA ASP A 311 -4.97 7.39 -11.73
C ASP A 311 -5.39 6.66 -13.01
N GLY A 312 -5.49 5.33 -12.95
CA GLY A 312 -5.95 4.47 -14.04
C GLY A 312 -7.33 3.83 -13.79
N PRO A 313 -7.80 2.95 -14.70
CA PRO A 313 -9.08 2.25 -14.53
C PRO A 313 -9.11 1.35 -13.29
N ARG A 314 -7.99 0.66 -13.01
CA ARG A 314 -7.79 -0.15 -11.80
C ARG A 314 -6.76 0.48 -10.86
N VAL A 315 -5.57 0.81 -11.34
CA VAL A 315 -4.50 1.33 -10.49
C VAL A 315 -4.81 2.72 -9.93
N TRP A 316 -4.64 2.89 -8.62
CA TRP A 316 -4.54 4.16 -7.94
C TRP A 316 -3.29 4.15 -7.08
N ILE A 317 -2.31 4.99 -7.41
CA ILE A 317 -1.13 5.22 -6.59
C ILE A 317 -1.11 6.70 -6.25
N GLU A 318 -0.89 7.04 -4.99
CA GLU A 318 -0.68 8.42 -4.59
C GLU A 318 0.40 8.52 -3.51
N ALA A 319 1.03 9.68 -3.45
CA ALA A 319 1.92 10.00 -2.35
C ALA A 319 1.85 11.48 -1.99
N VAL A 320 2.12 11.77 -0.72
CA VAL A 320 2.17 13.12 -0.17
C VAL A 320 3.40 13.27 0.72
N VAL A 321 4.04 14.43 0.61
CA VAL A 321 5.15 14.82 1.47
C VAL A 321 4.60 15.59 2.67
N GLN A 322 4.89 15.11 3.87
CA GLN A 322 4.48 15.73 5.14
C GLN A 322 5.70 16.26 5.91
N ASN A 323 5.46 17.14 6.88
CA ASN A 323 6.52 17.52 7.82
C ASN A 323 6.78 16.35 8.77
N GLY A 324 8.03 16.10 9.15
CA GLY A 324 8.38 15.14 10.20
C GLY A 324 7.65 15.43 11.51
N VAL A 325 7.27 14.36 12.20
CA VAL A 325 6.57 14.41 13.48
C VAL A 325 7.57 14.38 14.63
N ILE A 326 8.54 13.48 14.56
CA ILE A 326 9.58 13.29 15.58
C ILE A 326 10.86 14.02 15.16
N LEU A 327 11.21 13.89 13.89
CA LEU A 327 12.33 14.57 13.26
C LEU A 327 11.84 15.84 12.56
N GLN A 328 12.76 16.75 12.25
CA GLN A 328 12.46 18.01 11.55
C GLN A 328 12.44 17.92 10.00
N PRO A 329 13.13 16.97 9.33
CA PRO A 329 12.99 16.78 7.88
C PRO A 329 11.57 16.38 7.46
N VAL A 330 11.26 16.54 6.17
CA VAL A 330 10.01 16.01 5.60
C VAL A 330 10.03 14.49 5.52
N HIS A 331 8.85 13.88 5.50
CA HIS A 331 8.67 12.45 5.31
C HIS A 331 7.61 12.16 4.24
N PHE A 332 7.57 10.92 3.78
CA PHE A 332 6.71 10.48 2.69
C PHE A 332 5.64 9.53 3.20
N HIS A 333 4.38 9.77 2.82
CA HIS A 333 3.30 8.79 2.91
C HIS A 333 2.87 8.43 1.50
N THR A 334 2.64 7.16 1.25
CA THR A 334 2.16 6.67 -0.03
C THR A 334 1.18 5.52 0.13
N LEU A 335 0.31 5.39 -0.86
CA LEU A 335 -0.75 4.39 -0.90
C LEU A 335 -0.90 3.87 -2.31
N TRP A 336 -1.06 2.55 -2.42
CA TRP A 336 -1.52 1.86 -3.62
C TRP A 336 -2.85 1.18 -3.34
N ARG A 337 -3.82 1.40 -4.24
CA ARG A 337 -5.12 0.71 -4.31
C ARG A 337 -5.40 0.18 -5.70
N ASP A 338 -6.14 -0.92 -5.77
CA ASP A 338 -6.87 -1.33 -6.95
C ASP A 338 -8.34 -0.93 -6.80
N LYS A 339 -8.85 -0.06 -7.68
CA LYS A 339 -10.22 0.44 -7.65
C LYS A 339 -11.30 -0.62 -7.85
N VAL A 340 -10.93 -1.79 -8.35
CA VAL A 340 -11.84 -2.91 -8.63
C VAL A 340 -11.57 -4.09 -7.72
N ALA A 341 -10.30 -4.34 -7.39
CA ALA A 341 -9.88 -5.52 -6.63
C ALA A 341 -9.39 -5.20 -5.21
N ASP A 342 -9.61 -4.00 -4.66
CA ASP A 342 -9.32 -3.72 -3.26
C ASP A 342 -9.98 -4.78 -2.36
N TYR A 343 -9.24 -5.29 -1.37
CA TYR A 343 -9.68 -6.41 -0.54
C TYR A 343 -10.16 -7.62 -1.36
N GLY A 344 -9.55 -7.88 -2.51
CA GLY A 344 -9.88 -9.01 -3.38
C GLY A 344 -11.25 -8.90 -4.07
N ALA A 345 -11.92 -7.75 -3.99
CA ALA A 345 -13.35 -7.57 -4.30
C ALA A 345 -14.27 -8.47 -3.44
N GLU A 346 -13.79 -8.96 -2.29
CA GLU A 346 -14.53 -9.89 -1.42
C GLU A 346 -15.77 -9.25 -0.78
N PHE A 347 -15.71 -7.94 -0.54
CA PHE A 347 -16.76 -7.19 0.15
C PHE A 347 -17.62 -6.34 -0.81
N GLU A 348 -17.40 -6.46 -2.12
CA GLU A 348 -18.19 -5.79 -3.15
C GLU A 348 -19.47 -6.60 -3.44
N GLY A 349 -20.64 -5.98 -3.26
CA GLY A 349 -21.98 -6.62 -3.38
C GLY A 349 -22.87 -6.02 -4.46
#